data_AF-A0A522W3G6-F1
#
_entry.id   AF-A0A522W3G6-F1
#
_cell.length_a   1.000
_cell.length_b   1.000
_cell.length_c   1.000
_cell.angle_alpha   90.00
_cell.angle_beta   90.00
_cell.angle_gamma   90.00
#
_symmetry.space_group_name_H-M   'P 1'
#
loop_
_entity.id
_entity.type
_entity.pdbx_description
1 polymer ?
#
loop_
_entity_poly.entity_id
_entity_poly.type
_entity_poly.pdbx_seq_one_letter_code
_entity_poly.pdbx_strand_id
1 'polypeptide(L)'
;MAVEVKRKQTESMEAFMRRFSKRMMESRVLINLKKRRFYEEPKSDAIRRASAIRRKKLSEEKEYLRKIGKLPLEFQGKSGKFFRPQKKGTASRISVRSNAK
;
A
#
# COMPACT_ATOMS: atom_id res chain seq x y z
N MET A 1 4.60 8.03 18.43
CA MET A 1 3.21 7.96 18.91
C MET A 1 3.01 6.59 19.54
N ALA A 2 2.94 6.56 20.86
CA ALA A 2 2.62 5.34 21.58
C ALA A 2 1.14 5.00 21.34
N VAL A 3 0.86 3.72 21.05
CA VAL A 3 -0.50 3.21 20.93
C VAL A 3 -0.84 2.55 22.24
N GLU A 4 -1.52 3.30 23.11
CA GLU A 4 -1.98 2.78 24.39
C GLU A 4 -3.43 2.29 24.26
N VAL A 5 -3.66 1.04 24.64
CA VAL A 5 -5.01 0.45 24.74
C VAL A 5 -5.10 -0.21 26.10
N LYS A 6 -5.94 0.35 26.97
CA LYS A 6 -6.22 -0.21 28.30
C LYS A 6 -7.36 -1.21 28.19
N ARG A 7 -7.28 -2.27 29.00
CA ARG A 7 -8.34 -3.28 29.11
C ARG A 7 -9.54 -2.68 29.86
N LYS A 8 -10.75 -2.92 29.35
CA LYS A 8 -12.00 -2.61 30.06
C LYS A 8 -12.44 -3.82 30.89
N GLN A 9 -13.10 -3.58 32.01
CA GLN A 9 -13.49 -4.67 32.93
C GLN A 9 -14.56 -5.60 32.35
N THR A 10 -15.40 -5.11 31.45
CA THR A 10 -16.54 -5.85 30.86
C THR A 10 -16.19 -6.59 29.56
N GLU A 11 -14.90 -6.75 29.23
CA GLU A 11 -14.50 -7.37 27.97
C GLU A 11 -13.73 -8.68 28.12
N SER A 12 -13.95 -9.58 27.16
CA SER A 12 -13.10 -10.75 26.97
C SER A 12 -11.71 -10.34 26.46
N MET A 13 -10.71 -11.15 26.80
CA MET A 13 -9.33 -10.93 26.36
C MET A 13 -9.22 -10.89 24.82
N GLU A 14 -9.98 -11.73 24.12
CA GLU A 14 -10.01 -11.76 22.66
C GLU A 14 -10.54 -10.46 22.06
N ALA A 15 -11.62 -9.90 22.61
CA ALA A 15 -12.17 -8.63 22.16
C ALA A 15 -11.15 -7.48 22.34
N PHE A 16 -10.40 -7.49 23.45
CA PHE A 16 -9.29 -6.56 23.67
C PHE A 16 -8.20 -6.70 22.60
N MET A 17 -7.73 -7.92 22.33
CA MET A 17 -6.67 -8.20 21.34
C MET A 17 -7.06 -7.77 19.91
N ARG A 18 -8.33 -7.94 19.53
CA ARG A 18 -8.85 -7.46 18.24
C ARG A 18 -8.78 -5.94 18.12
N ARG A 19 -9.15 -5.21 19.18
CA ARG A 19 -9.06 -3.74 19.19
C ARG A 19 -7.60 -3.27 19.17
N PHE A 20 -6.74 -3.91 19.95
CA PHE A 20 -5.32 -3.62 19.96
C PHE A 20 -4.72 -3.78 18.55
N SER A 21 -4.98 -4.91 17.90
CA SER A 21 -4.52 -5.18 16.53
C SER A 21 -5.06 -4.16 15.54
N LYS A 22 -6.36 -3.80 15.61
CA LYS A 22 -6.95 -2.76 14.77
C LYS A 22 -6.27 -1.40 14.98
N ARG A 23 -6.08 -0.99 16.24
CA ARG A 23 -5.44 0.29 16.59
C ARG A 23 -3.96 0.32 16.16
N MET A 24 -3.24 -0.79 16.28
CA MET A 24 -1.88 -0.94 15.76
C MET A 24 -1.83 -0.74 14.24
N MET A 25 -2.74 -1.37 13.49
CA MET A 25 -2.81 -1.19 12.04
C MET A 25 -3.14 0.25 11.65
N GLU A 26 -4.11 0.89 12.31
CA GLU A 26 -4.49 2.29 12.08
C GLU A 26 -3.35 3.27 12.40
N SER A 27 -2.59 3.01 13.47
CA SER A 27 -1.46 3.85 13.88
C SER A 27 -0.31 3.88 12.87
N ARG A 28 -0.23 2.88 11.97
CA ARG A 28 0.85 2.70 10.99
C ARG A 28 2.27 2.68 11.57
N VAL A 29 2.45 2.49 12.88
CA VAL A 29 3.77 2.47 13.53
C VAL A 29 4.72 1.49 12.86
N LEU A 30 4.25 0.26 12.58
CA LEU A 30 5.05 -0.76 11.90
C LEU A 30 5.44 -0.38 10.46
N ILE A 31 4.55 0.30 9.72
CA ILE A 31 4.82 0.74 8.35
C ILE A 31 5.87 1.85 8.35
N ASN A 32 5.73 2.80 9.27
CA ASN A 32 6.67 3.90 9.43
C ASN A 32 8.05 3.41 9.87
N LEU A 33 8.10 2.43 10.78
CA LEU A 33 9.35 1.80 11.19
C LEU A 33 10.04 1.11 10.02
N LYS A 34 9.30 0.30 9.24
CA LYS A 34 9.84 -0.36 8.04
C LYS A 34 10.35 0.65 7.01
N LYS A 35 9.64 1.75 6.79
CA LYS A 35 10.04 2.81 5.87
C LYS A 35 11.30 3.55 6.33
N ARG A 36 11.45 3.77 7.65
CA ARG A 36 12.59 4.48 8.24
C ARG A 36 13.79 3.58 8.55
N ARG A 37 13.69 2.27 8.30
CA ARG A 37 14.75 1.30 8.60
C ARG A 37 16.07 1.63 7.88
N PHE A 38 15.98 2.20 6.68
CA PHE A 38 17.12 2.59 5.87
C PHE A 38 16.99 4.04 5.44
N TYR A 39 18.12 4.70 5.21
CA TYR A 39 18.15 6.03 4.62
C TYR A 39 17.67 5.96 3.16
N GLU A 40 16.75 6.85 2.81
CA GLU A 40 16.31 7.08 1.43
C GLU A 40 16.53 8.55 1.11
N GLU A 41 17.18 8.83 -0.02
CA GLU A 41 17.35 10.20 -0.50
C GLU A 41 15.99 10.85 -0.81
N PRO A 42 15.84 12.17 -0.57
CA PRO A 42 14.63 12.88 -0.94
C PRO A 42 14.42 12.82 -2.46
N LYS A 43 13.18 12.57 -2.88
CA LYS A 43 12.84 12.51 -4.30
C LYS A 43 13.03 13.88 -4.97
N SER A 44 13.71 13.88 -6.12
CA SER A 44 13.80 15.05 -6.98
C SER A 44 12.42 15.49 -7.50
N ASP A 45 12.30 16.75 -7.91
CA ASP A 45 11.05 17.31 -8.41
C ASP A 45 10.53 16.61 -9.66
N ALA A 46 11.42 16.19 -10.55
CA ALA A 46 11.06 15.40 -11.73
C ALA A 46 10.36 14.08 -11.35
N ILE A 47 10.93 13.34 -10.39
CA ILE A 47 10.35 12.08 -9.89
C ILE A 47 9.01 12.33 -9.20
N ARG A 48 8.91 13.40 -8.41
CA ARG A 48 7.64 13.81 -7.77
C ARG A 48 6.56 14.10 -8.82
N ARG A 49 6.87 14.91 -9.84
CA ARG A 49 5.94 15.26 -10.94
C ARG A 49 5.51 14.02 -11.71
N ALA A 50 6.44 13.17 -12.12
CA ALA A 50 6.13 11.92 -12.83
C ALA A 50 5.19 11.01 -12.01
N SER A 51 5.43 10.90 -10.70
CA SER A 51 4.57 10.12 -9.80
C SER A 51 3.16 10.70 -9.66
N ALA A 52 3.02 12.04 -9.69
CA ALA A 52 1.73 12.71 -9.63
C ALA A 52 0.93 12.49 -10.92
N ILE A 53 1.58 12.66 -12.08
CA ILE A 53 0.97 12.41 -13.40
C ILE A 53 0.49 10.96 -13.50
N ARG A 54 1.32 10.00 -13.11
CA ARG A 54 0.94 8.57 -13.10
C ARG A 54 -0.28 8.32 -12.21
N ARG A 55 -0.34 8.93 -11.02
CA ARG A 55 -1.50 8.78 -10.11
C ARG A 55 -2.78 9.33 -10.74
N LYS A 56 -2.70 10.47 -11.42
CA LYS A 56 -3.84 11.09 -12.10
C LYS A 56 -4.37 10.19 -13.21
N LYS A 57 -3.49 9.72 -14.12
CA LYS A 57 -3.85 8.80 -15.21
C LYS A 57 -4.54 7.54 -14.69
N LEU A 58 -3.98 6.90 -13.67
CA LEU A 58 -4.57 5.71 -13.05
C LEU A 58 -5.93 5.98 -12.37
N SER A 59 -6.18 7.20 -11.89
CA SER A 59 -7.49 7.58 -11.34
C SER A 59 -8.52 7.71 -12.46
N GLU A 60 -8.16 8.42 -13.53
CA GLU A 60 -9.01 8.62 -14.71
C GLU A 60 -9.38 7.30 -15.39
N GLU A 61 -8.40 6.42 -15.59
CA GLU A 61 -8.62 5.07 -16.13
C GLU A 61 -9.58 4.26 -15.26
N LYS A 62 -9.42 4.31 -13.93
CA LYS A 62 -10.33 3.62 -13.00
C LYS A 62 -11.74 4.17 -13.03
N GLU A 63 -11.88 5.49 -13.08
CA GLU A 63 -13.17 6.16 -13.18
C GLU A 63 -13.88 5.79 -14.49
N TYR A 64 -13.14 5.76 -15.60
CA TYR A 64 -13.66 5.30 -16.88
C TYR A 64 -14.12 3.84 -16.82
N LEU A 65 -13.27 2.92 -16.33
CA LEU A 65 -13.61 1.51 -16.16
C LEU A 65 -14.81 1.28 -15.25
N ARG A 66 -14.95 2.11 -14.20
CA ARG A 66 -16.10 2.10 -13.29
C ARG A 66 -17.38 2.53 -14.03
N LYS A 67 -17.32 3.58 -14.85
CA LYS A 67 -18.47 4.08 -15.63
C LYS A 67 -18.97 3.05 -16.65
N ILE A 68 -18.06 2.35 -17.33
CA ILE A 68 -18.43 1.33 -18.33
C ILE A 68 -18.73 -0.05 -17.72
N GLY A 69 -18.73 -0.18 -16.40
CA GLY A 69 -19.01 -1.44 -15.70
C GLY A 69 -17.95 -2.55 -15.84
N LYS A 70 -16.83 -2.29 -16.53
CA LYS A 70 -15.73 -3.27 -16.72
C LYS A 70 -14.73 -3.30 -15.55
N LEU A 71 -14.96 -2.51 -14.50
CA LEU A 71 -14.13 -2.57 -13.31
C LEU A 71 -14.39 -3.90 -12.59
N PRO A 72 -13.37 -4.75 -12.37
CA PRO A 72 -13.59 -6.05 -11.74
C PRO A 72 -14.20 -5.88 -10.34
N LEU A 73 -15.10 -6.78 -9.94
CA LEU A 73 -15.85 -6.73 -8.67
C LEU A 73 -14.95 -6.58 -7.43
N GLU A 74 -13.75 -7.15 -7.47
CA GLU A 74 -12.71 -7.01 -6.44
C GLU A 74 -12.28 -5.54 -6.19
N PHE A 75 -12.51 -4.67 -7.18
CA PHE A 75 -12.20 -3.23 -7.13
C PHE A 75 -13.44 -2.35 -6.97
N GLN A 76 -14.65 -2.91 -6.97
CA GLN A 76 -15.91 -2.17 -6.81
C GLN A 76 -16.25 -1.86 -5.33
N GLY A 77 -15.52 -2.46 -4.38
CA GLY A 77 -15.73 -2.32 -2.94
C GLY A 77 -15.25 -0.99 -2.34
N LYS A 78 -16.07 -0.46 -1.42
CA LYS A 78 -15.96 0.83 -0.70
C LYS A 78 -14.53 1.23 -0.31
N SER A 79 -14.26 2.53 -0.49
CA SER A 79 -13.20 3.32 0.13
C SER A 79 -12.41 2.60 1.24
N GLY A 80 -11.20 2.16 0.89
CA GLY A 80 -10.16 1.86 1.87
C GLY A 80 -10.01 0.40 2.25
N LYS A 81 -9.42 -0.39 1.34
CA LYS A 81 -8.38 -1.39 1.63
C LYS A 81 -7.74 -1.80 0.31
N PHE A 82 -6.53 -1.28 0.07
CA PHE A 82 -5.72 -1.60 -1.09
C PHE A 82 -5.26 -3.06 -1.01
N PHE A 83 -5.98 -3.98 -1.65
CA PHE A 83 -5.40 -5.25 -2.05
C PHE A 83 -4.50 -4.97 -3.26
N ARG A 84 -3.18 -5.03 -3.09
CA ARG A 84 -2.25 -5.07 -4.22
C ARG A 84 -2.29 -6.51 -4.73
N PRO A 85 -2.82 -6.81 -5.93
CA PRO A 85 -2.58 -8.11 -6.50
C PRO A 85 -1.07 -8.27 -6.62
N GLN A 86 -0.51 -9.27 -5.93
CA GLN A 86 0.86 -9.69 -6.13
C GLN A 86 0.94 -10.14 -7.59
N LYS A 87 1.57 -9.33 -8.47
CA LYS A 87 1.91 -9.80 -9.81
C LYS A 87 2.83 -11.01 -9.61
N LYS A 88 2.31 -12.21 -9.86
CA LYS A 88 3.14 -13.41 -10.02
C LYS A 88 4.17 -13.09 -11.11
N GLY A 89 5.42 -13.44 -10.83
CA GLY A 89 6.63 -12.88 -11.43
C GLY A 89 6.60 -12.59 -12.92
N THR A 90 6.92 -11.35 -13.28
CA THR A 90 7.61 -11.06 -14.54
C THR A 90 9.01 -10.57 -14.17
N ALA A 91 9.87 -11.49 -13.76
CA ALA A 91 11.30 -11.24 -13.75
C ALA A 91 11.76 -11.26 -15.22
N SER A 92 11.66 -10.11 -15.89
CA SER A 92 12.46 -9.90 -17.09
C SER A 92 13.91 -9.83 -16.64
N ARG A 93 14.58 -10.99 -16.66
CA ARG A 93 16.04 -11.12 -16.58
C ARG A 93 16.62 -10.18 -17.63
N ILE A 94 17.16 -9.04 -17.22
CA ILE A 94 18.03 -8.24 -18.07
C ILE A 94 19.26 -9.12 -18.27
N SER A 95 19.33 -9.82 -19.41
CA SER A 95 20.56 -10.47 -19.82
C SER A 95 21.54 -9.37 -20.20
N VAL A 96 22.49 -9.11 -19.30
CA VAL A 96 23.70 -8.39 -19.66
C VAL A 96 24.43 -9.31 -20.65
N ARG A 97 24.32 -9.02 -21.96
CA ARG A 97 25.26 -9.59 -22.93
C ARG A 97 26.60 -8.91 -22.68
N SER A 98 27.49 -9.62 -22.01
CA SER A 98 28.92 -9.30 -21.96
C SER A 98 29.49 -9.41 -23.37
N ASN A 99 29.99 -8.30 -23.90
CA ASN A 99 30.77 -8.30 -25.12
C ASN A 99 32.17 -8.83 -24.80
N ALA A 100 32.50 -10.01 -25.34
CA ALA A 100 33.84 -10.58 -25.29
C ALA A 100 34.05 -11.42 -26.55
N LYS A 101 34.59 -10.81 -27.62
CA LYS A 101 35.94 -11.04 -28.11
C LYS A 101 36.21 -10.12 -29.31
#